data_AF-A0A9P9SEK7-F1
#
_entry.id   AF-A0A9P9SEK7-F1
#
_cell.length_a   1.000
_cell.length_b   1.000
_cell.length_c   1.000
_cell.angle_alpha   90.00
_cell.angle_beta   90.00
_cell.angle_gamma   90.00
#
_symmetry.space_group_name_H-M   'P 1'
#
loop_
_entity.id
_entity.type
_entity.pdbx_description
1 polymer ?
#
loop_
_entity_poly.entity_id
_entity_poly.type
_entity_poly.pdbx_seq_one_letter_code
_entity_poly.pdbx_strand_id
1 'polypeptide(L)'
;MISMRAEYRVSEYRLSSKAPAQFNPQAAEYILRSVVYPPNFPTFGGPGYLRQVSEALRAKLESDAKRAKLDRRMAERQAAIANAENESLRKEIGDLTDDAETDRMYTEDLRRRFKEMSRDNEKLVVEAKSAKSKIEKQAAKIKELEQEVKGRGTKVGKLELELQLKEPLFQTWDNKWKDYILKKYQVDSVTIEKGNRAVHGGNGMADGSLFVLSKLTRQWATKDVDLRPVKPNPAATHRRKPLATEFDVKSSGYGVGDSSEQEPPNIFEELYHYRPTVYATMPTKLLEVIDCEATIKTLKSLNEGLDRPLVEKQQALENISIVVEKYLKLPKEDFDTDPDVIRRVDRVKDLTEMIVIYDRKKSGKASEGRRPS
;
A
#
# COMPACT_ATOMS: atom_id res chain seq x y z
N MET A 1 18.08 -14.76 -12.98
CA MET A 1 18.73 -13.99 -11.89
C MET A 1 20.10 -13.57 -12.35
N ILE A 2 20.25 -12.35 -12.86
CA ILE A 2 21.53 -11.78 -13.29
C ILE A 2 22.05 -10.96 -12.11
N SER A 3 23.08 -11.47 -11.45
CA SER A 3 23.74 -10.81 -10.32
C SER A 3 24.63 -9.69 -10.87
N MET A 4 24.12 -8.46 -10.90
CA MET A 4 24.96 -7.28 -11.16
C MET A 4 25.70 -6.91 -9.87
N ARG A 5 26.90 -7.47 -9.68
CA ARG A 5 27.88 -6.96 -8.72
C ARG A 5 28.48 -5.68 -9.31
N ALA A 6 28.01 -4.53 -8.86
CA ALA A 6 28.72 -3.27 -9.06
C ALA A 6 29.93 -3.25 -8.13
N GLU A 7 31.13 -3.44 -8.69
CA GLU A 7 32.40 -3.24 -7.99
C GLU A 7 32.63 -1.74 -7.81
N TYR A 8 32.31 -1.21 -6.62
CA TYR A 8 32.75 0.12 -6.22
C TYR A 8 34.26 0.09 -5.98
N ARG A 9 35.04 0.50 -6.98
CA ARG A 9 36.45 0.86 -6.80
C ARG A 9 36.50 2.16 -6.01
N VAL A 10 36.81 2.05 -4.72
CA VAL A 10 37.25 3.19 -3.90
C VAL A 10 38.57 3.68 -4.48
N SER A 11 38.53 4.78 -5.23
CA SER A 11 39.74 5.49 -5.66
C SER A 11 40.37 6.11 -4.42
N GLU A 12 41.45 5.48 -3.94
CA GLU A 12 42.34 6.05 -2.94
C GLU A 12 42.95 7.36 -3.50
N TYR A 13 42.30 8.48 -3.22
CA TYR A 13 42.92 9.79 -3.34
C TYR A 13 44.00 9.89 -2.25
N ARG A 14 45.23 9.45 -2.59
CA ARG A 14 46.43 9.83 -1.84
C ARG A 14 46.58 11.34 -1.96
N LEU A 15 46.06 12.06 -0.97
CA LEU A 15 46.44 13.44 -0.69
C LEU A 15 47.96 13.49 -0.59
N SER A 16 48.59 14.07 -1.62
CA SER A 16 50.02 14.34 -1.65
C SER A 16 50.34 15.24 -0.47
N SER A 17 50.86 14.64 0.60
CA SER A 17 51.43 15.30 1.76
C SER A 17 52.76 15.97 1.37
N LYS A 18 52.73 16.90 0.42
CA LYS A 18 53.83 17.86 0.28
C LYS A 18 53.74 18.76 1.49
N ALA A 19 54.53 18.42 2.51
CA ALA A 19 54.72 19.25 3.69
C ALA A 19 55.00 20.70 3.24
N PRO A 20 54.37 21.72 3.86
CA PRO A 20 54.76 23.10 3.63
C PRO A 20 56.26 23.20 3.91
N ALA A 21 57.00 23.77 2.96
CA ALA A 21 58.45 23.84 2.95
C ALA A 21 58.99 24.13 4.36
N GLN A 22 59.68 23.14 4.94
CA GLN A 22 60.40 23.33 6.19
C GLN A 22 61.36 24.50 6.01
N PHE A 23 61.16 25.54 6.81
CA PHE A 23 62.05 26.69 6.87
C PHE A 23 63.46 26.18 7.15
N ASN A 24 64.36 26.28 6.17
CA ASN A 24 65.75 25.87 6.33
C ASN A 24 66.46 26.88 7.25
N PRO A 25 66.77 26.53 8.52
CA PRO A 25 67.39 27.46 9.45
C PRO A 25 68.81 27.88 9.02
N GLN A 26 69.46 27.14 8.10
CA GLN A 26 70.78 27.49 7.59
C GLN A 26 70.76 28.67 6.59
N ALA A 27 69.59 29.04 6.05
CA ALA A 27 69.50 30.22 5.18
C ALA A 27 69.66 31.54 5.97
N ALA A 28 69.49 31.52 7.29
CA ALA A 28 69.70 32.68 8.14
C ALA A 28 71.20 32.95 8.44
N GLU A 29 72.09 31.97 8.27
CA GLU A 29 73.53 32.16 8.53
C GLU A 29 74.28 32.87 7.38
N TYR A 30 73.67 33.03 6.22
CA TYR A 30 74.34 33.66 5.06
C TYR A 30 74.25 35.19 4.99
N ILE A 31 73.54 35.86 5.91
CA ILE A 31 73.34 37.31 5.84
C ILE A 31 74.48 38.12 6.51
N LEU A 32 75.44 37.47 7.20
CA LEU A 32 76.47 38.16 8.00
C LEU A 32 77.87 38.24 7.37
N ARG A 33 78.08 37.88 6.09
CA ARG A 33 79.44 37.79 5.50
C ARG A 33 79.75 38.60 4.24
N SER A 34 78.94 39.57 3.85
CA SER A 34 79.26 40.45 2.71
C SER A 34 79.15 41.93 3.05
N VAL A 35 79.89 42.38 4.07
CA VAL A 35 80.33 43.78 4.10
C VAL A 35 81.47 43.92 3.09
N VAL A 36 81.11 44.00 1.81
CA VAL A 36 82.03 44.45 0.76
C VAL A 36 82.31 45.91 1.06
N TYR A 37 83.50 46.21 1.59
CA TYR A 37 83.99 47.57 1.71
C TYR A 37 84.11 48.16 0.31
N PRO A 38 83.38 49.25 -0.01
CA PRO A 38 83.57 49.92 -1.30
C PRO A 38 85.02 50.44 -1.39
N PRO A 39 85.75 50.19 -2.49
CA PRO A 39 87.18 50.42 -2.57
C PRO A 39 87.59 51.90 -2.74
N ASN A 40 86.70 52.87 -2.54
CA ASN A 40 86.99 54.29 -2.70
C ASN A 40 86.32 55.10 -1.58
N PHE A 41 86.98 55.23 -0.43
CA PHE A 41 86.63 56.25 0.55
C PHE A 41 87.31 57.56 0.15
N PRO A 42 86.56 58.60 -0.29
CA PRO A 42 87.15 59.92 -0.47
C PRO A 42 87.65 60.43 0.88
N THR A 43 88.85 61.00 0.85
CA THR A 43 89.55 61.55 2.01
C THR A 43 88.70 62.62 2.69
N PHE A 44 88.24 62.32 3.90
CA PHE A 44 87.72 63.22 4.95
C PHE A 44 87.19 64.60 4.50
N GLY A 45 85.90 64.64 4.15
CA GLY A 45 85.10 65.86 4.36
C GLY A 45 84.88 66.05 5.86
N GLY A 46 85.04 67.28 6.36
CA GLY A 46 85.02 67.61 7.80
C GLY A 46 83.78 67.14 8.59
N PRO A 47 83.74 67.38 9.92
CA PRO A 47 82.75 66.84 10.85
C PRO A 47 81.26 66.99 10.47
N GLY A 48 80.92 67.89 9.53
CA GLY A 48 79.57 68.01 8.97
C GLY A 48 79.13 66.84 8.07
N TYR A 49 80.04 66.18 7.35
CA TYR A 49 79.68 65.07 6.44
C TYR A 49 79.31 63.80 7.23
N LEU A 50 80.05 63.47 8.28
CA LEU A 50 79.75 62.34 9.17
C LEU A 50 78.39 62.50 9.84
N ARG A 51 78.01 63.73 10.20
CA ARG A 51 76.70 64.03 10.75
C ARG A 51 75.58 63.76 9.74
N GLN A 52 75.71 64.23 8.51
CA GLN A 52 74.73 63.97 7.44
C GLN A 52 74.60 62.46 7.13
N VAL A 53 75.71 61.74 7.06
CA VAL A 53 75.69 60.28 6.86
C VAL A 53 75.02 59.57 8.04
N SER A 54 75.28 60.00 9.28
CA SER A 54 74.64 59.43 10.47
C SER A 54 73.13 59.68 10.52
N GLU A 55 72.69 60.88 10.14
CA GLU A 55 71.27 61.24 10.07
C GLU A 55 70.55 60.47 8.95
N ALA A 56 71.19 60.31 7.78
CA ALA A 56 70.67 59.50 6.68
C ALA A 56 70.57 58.01 7.06
N LEU A 57 71.58 57.46 7.76
CA LEU A 57 71.54 56.08 8.22
C LEU A 57 70.42 55.86 9.25
N ARG A 58 70.24 56.80 10.18
CA ARG A 58 69.15 56.76 11.17
C ARG A 58 67.78 56.80 10.50
N ALA A 59 67.59 57.70 9.54
CA ALA A 59 66.35 57.79 8.77
C ALA A 59 66.06 56.50 7.99
N LYS A 60 67.08 55.88 7.40
CA LYS A 60 66.94 54.58 6.72
C LYS A 60 66.57 53.47 7.69
N LEU A 61 67.25 53.35 8.83
CA LEU A 61 66.93 52.35 9.86
C LEU A 61 65.51 52.52 10.41
N GLU A 62 65.05 53.76 10.61
CA GLU A 62 63.67 54.04 11.02
C GLU A 62 62.65 53.66 9.93
N SER A 63 62.96 53.92 8.65
CA SER A 63 62.14 53.51 7.52
C SER A 63 62.05 51.98 7.40
N ASP A 64 63.20 51.30 7.49
CA ASP A 64 63.27 49.84 7.42
C ASP A 64 62.57 49.18 8.61
N ALA A 65 62.69 49.74 9.81
CA ALA A 65 61.95 49.27 10.99
C ALA A 65 60.43 49.46 10.84
N LYS A 66 59.97 50.57 10.26
CA LYS A 66 58.55 50.79 9.94
C LYS A 66 58.05 49.78 8.90
N ARG A 67 58.85 49.49 7.87
CA ARG A 67 58.53 48.49 6.84
C ARG A 67 58.45 47.08 7.44
N ALA A 68 59.44 46.67 8.21
CA ALA A 68 59.44 45.36 8.88
C ALA A 68 58.24 45.19 9.84
N LYS A 69 57.84 46.27 10.54
CA LYS A 69 56.63 46.26 11.38
C LYS A 69 55.34 46.10 10.57
N LEU A 70 55.27 46.73 9.39
CA LEU A 70 54.13 46.59 8.49
C LEU A 70 54.08 45.18 7.90
N ASP A 71 55.20 44.64 7.43
CA ASP A 71 55.31 43.27 6.90
C ASP A 71 54.92 42.23 7.95
N ARG A 72 55.37 42.40 9.20
CA ARG A 72 54.95 41.55 10.31
C ARG A 72 53.43 41.59 10.55
N ARG A 73 52.82 42.77 10.55
CA ARG A 73 51.36 42.91 10.72
C ARG A 73 50.59 42.28 9.56
N MET A 74 51.10 42.39 8.34
CA MET A 74 50.51 41.75 7.16
C MET A 74 50.61 40.23 7.26
N ALA A 75 51.75 39.69 7.68
CA ALA A 75 51.93 38.25 7.91
C ALA A 75 51.02 37.72 9.03
N GLU A 76 50.90 38.45 10.15
CA GLU A 76 49.98 38.09 11.25
C GLU A 76 48.52 38.09 10.79
N ARG A 77 48.10 39.07 9.98
CA ARG A 77 46.74 39.10 9.38
C ARG A 77 46.51 37.93 8.42
N GLN A 78 47.49 37.63 7.55
CA GLN A 78 47.39 36.49 6.63
C GLN A 78 47.30 35.16 7.38
N ALA A 79 48.09 34.98 8.44
CA ALA A 79 48.03 33.79 9.30
C ALA A 79 46.67 33.68 10.01
N ALA A 80 46.11 34.79 10.48
CA ALA A 80 44.78 34.80 11.10
C ALA A 80 43.67 34.42 10.10
N ILE A 81 43.72 34.93 8.88
CA ILE A 81 42.78 34.58 7.80
C ILE A 81 42.89 33.08 7.48
N ALA A 82 44.11 32.58 7.25
CA ALA A 82 44.33 31.17 6.95
C ALA A 82 43.86 30.24 8.09
N ASN A 83 44.03 30.64 9.36
CA ASN A 83 43.54 29.88 10.49
C ASN A 83 42.00 29.86 10.56
N ALA A 84 41.34 30.99 10.29
CA ALA A 84 39.88 31.07 10.25
C ALA A 84 39.30 30.22 9.10
N GLU A 85 39.92 30.26 7.92
CA GLU A 85 39.54 29.43 6.77
C GLU A 85 39.72 27.94 7.08
N ASN A 86 40.85 27.55 7.68
CA ASN A 86 41.08 26.16 8.11
C ASN A 86 40.07 25.70 9.17
N GLU A 87 39.68 26.56 10.10
CA GLU A 87 38.66 26.23 11.10
C GLU A 87 37.29 26.03 10.44
N SER A 88 36.92 26.89 9.49
CA SER A 88 35.69 26.77 8.71
C SER A 88 35.65 25.45 7.93
N LEU A 89 36.73 25.12 7.22
CA LEU A 89 36.83 23.87 6.45
C LEU A 89 36.75 22.64 7.35
N ARG A 90 37.32 22.69 8.56
CA ARG A 90 37.20 21.58 9.52
C ARG A 90 35.77 21.35 9.98
N LYS A 91 34.99 22.43 10.17
CA LYS A 91 33.57 22.33 10.51
C LYS A 91 32.78 21.72 9.35
N GLU A 92 32.98 22.21 8.14
CA GLU A 92 32.33 21.66 6.94
C GLU A 92 32.66 20.18 6.70
N ILE A 93 33.92 19.76 6.91
CA ILE A 93 34.31 18.35 6.84
C ILE A 93 33.59 17.53 7.92
N GLY A 94 33.43 18.08 9.13
CA GLY A 94 32.67 17.45 10.21
C GLY A 94 31.22 17.22 9.82
N ASP A 95 30.54 18.28 9.39
CA ASP A 95 29.13 18.24 8.99
C ASP A 95 28.91 17.23 7.84
N LEU A 96 29.79 17.23 6.83
CA LEU A 96 29.73 16.26 5.72
C LEU A 96 29.98 14.81 6.18
N THR A 97 30.77 14.61 7.24
CA THR A 97 31.02 13.28 7.80
C THR A 97 29.79 12.76 8.54
N ASP A 98 29.13 13.62 9.31
CA ASP A 98 27.89 13.29 10.04
C ASP A 98 26.73 12.99 9.07
N ASP A 99 26.61 13.77 7.99
CA ASP A 99 25.65 13.52 6.90
C ASP A 99 25.94 12.17 6.23
N ALA A 100 27.20 11.86 5.92
CA ALA A 100 27.59 10.59 5.32
C ALA A 100 27.33 9.38 6.24
N GLU A 101 27.49 9.55 7.56
CA GLU A 101 27.14 8.52 8.55
C GLU A 101 25.63 8.30 8.63
N THR A 102 24.84 9.38 8.59
CA THR A 102 23.37 9.32 8.56
C THR A 102 22.87 8.58 7.32
N ASP A 103 23.42 8.90 6.15
CA ASP A 103 23.13 8.20 4.89
C ASP A 103 23.52 6.72 4.95
N ARG A 104 24.68 6.42 5.55
CA ARG A 104 25.10 5.04 5.76
C ARG A 104 24.10 4.28 6.64
N MET A 105 23.67 4.86 7.76
CA MET A 105 22.66 4.24 8.64
C MET A 105 21.34 4.00 7.90
N TYR A 106 20.88 4.96 7.11
CA TYR A 106 19.65 4.83 6.33
C TYR A 106 19.75 3.71 5.28
N THR A 107 20.88 3.61 4.57
CA THR A 107 21.10 2.54 3.59
C THR A 107 21.20 1.15 4.25
N GLU A 108 21.77 1.06 5.46
CA GLU A 108 21.79 -0.19 6.23
C GLU A 108 20.38 -0.60 6.72
N ASP A 109 19.55 0.35 7.14
CA ASP A 109 18.15 0.07 7.50
C ASP A 109 17.33 -0.42 6.28
N LEU A 110 17.47 0.24 5.13
CA LEU A 110 16.83 -0.20 3.89
C LEU A 110 17.27 -1.61 3.49
N ARG A 111 18.56 -1.94 3.61
CA ARG A 111 19.06 -3.31 3.37
C ARG A 111 18.45 -4.33 4.33
N ARG A 112 18.27 -3.97 5.61
CA ARG A 112 17.61 -4.84 6.60
C ARG A 112 16.16 -5.10 6.22
N ARG A 113 15.38 -4.06 5.91
CA ARG A 113 13.99 -4.18 5.48
C ARG A 113 13.84 -5.02 4.20
N PHE A 114 14.74 -4.83 3.24
CA PHE A 114 14.74 -5.64 2.01
C PHE A 114 14.99 -7.12 2.30
N LYS A 115 15.90 -7.43 3.23
CA LYS A 115 16.17 -8.80 3.66
C LYS A 115 14.99 -9.43 4.40
N GLU A 116 14.28 -8.67 5.22
CA GLU A 116 13.05 -9.10 5.90
C GLU A 116 11.93 -9.38 4.89
N MET A 117 11.67 -8.44 3.99
CA MET A 117 10.71 -8.62 2.89
C MET A 117 11.04 -9.85 2.02
N SER A 118 12.32 -10.10 1.75
CA SER A 118 12.74 -11.29 1.00
C SER A 118 12.40 -12.59 1.74
N ARG A 119 12.62 -12.64 3.06
CA ARG A 119 12.26 -13.80 3.89
C ARG A 119 10.75 -14.01 3.93
N ASP A 120 9.98 -12.95 4.04
CA ASP A 120 8.52 -13.07 4.07
C ASP A 120 7.95 -13.50 2.72
N ASN A 121 8.52 -13.02 1.61
CA ASN A 121 8.21 -13.53 0.27
C ASN A 121 8.54 -15.03 0.14
N GLU A 122 9.68 -15.49 0.68
CA GLU A 122 10.02 -16.93 0.69
C GLU A 122 9.01 -17.75 1.49
N LYS A 123 8.57 -17.27 2.67
CA LYS A 123 7.51 -17.92 3.46
C LYS A 123 6.19 -18.01 2.68
N LEU A 124 5.75 -16.92 2.08
CA LEU A 124 4.52 -16.88 1.27
C LEU A 124 4.58 -17.84 0.09
N VAL A 125 5.75 -17.98 -0.56
CA VAL A 125 5.95 -18.97 -1.63
C VAL A 125 5.83 -20.40 -1.12
N VAL A 126 6.36 -20.71 0.08
CA VAL A 126 6.22 -22.04 0.70
C VAL A 126 4.76 -22.32 1.07
N GLU A 127 4.06 -21.35 1.66
CA GLU A 127 2.63 -21.47 1.99
C GLU A 127 1.78 -21.68 0.75
N ALA A 128 2.02 -20.92 -0.32
CA ALA A 128 1.33 -21.07 -1.60
C ALA A 128 1.54 -22.47 -2.20
N LYS A 129 2.76 -23.00 -2.14
CA LYS A 129 3.05 -24.39 -2.59
C LYS A 129 2.31 -25.44 -1.75
N SER A 130 2.27 -25.25 -0.44
CA SER A 130 1.54 -26.14 0.48
C SER A 130 0.02 -26.11 0.21
N ALA A 131 -0.55 -24.91 0.04
CA ALA A 131 -1.96 -24.72 -0.31
C ALA A 131 -2.29 -25.37 -1.66
N LYS A 132 -1.44 -25.18 -2.67
CA LYS A 132 -1.60 -25.83 -3.99
C LYS A 132 -1.65 -27.36 -3.86
N SER A 133 -0.77 -27.97 -3.08
CA SER A 133 -0.78 -29.42 -2.86
C SER A 133 -2.06 -29.90 -2.14
N LYS A 134 -2.60 -29.12 -1.20
CA LYS A 134 -3.88 -29.43 -0.55
C LYS A 134 -5.06 -29.37 -1.54
N ILE A 135 -5.09 -28.35 -2.39
CA ILE A 135 -6.10 -28.20 -3.44
C ILE A 135 -6.05 -29.38 -4.41
N GLU A 136 -4.85 -29.79 -4.85
CA GLU A 136 -4.68 -30.95 -5.74
C GLU A 136 -5.19 -32.25 -5.09
N LYS A 137 -4.92 -32.46 -3.79
CA LYS A 137 -5.46 -33.62 -3.04
C LYS A 137 -6.98 -33.59 -2.94
N GLN A 138 -7.57 -32.42 -2.66
CA GLN A 138 -9.03 -32.27 -2.59
C GLN A 138 -9.68 -32.48 -3.96
N ALA A 139 -9.08 -31.96 -5.04
CA ALA A 139 -9.55 -32.18 -6.40
C ALA A 139 -9.51 -33.67 -6.77
N ALA A 140 -8.48 -34.41 -6.38
CA ALA A 140 -8.43 -35.86 -6.58
C ALA A 140 -9.55 -36.59 -5.84
N LYS A 141 -9.83 -36.20 -4.58
CA LYS A 141 -10.93 -36.77 -3.79
C LYS A 141 -12.31 -36.47 -4.38
N ILE A 142 -12.52 -35.24 -4.87
CA ILE A 142 -13.77 -34.86 -5.58
C ILE A 142 -13.98 -35.77 -6.79
N LYS A 143 -12.93 -35.97 -7.59
CA LYS A 143 -13.00 -36.85 -8.78
C LYS A 143 -13.33 -38.31 -8.43
N GLU A 144 -12.80 -38.82 -7.32
CA GLU A 144 -13.13 -40.17 -6.82
C GLU A 144 -14.62 -40.26 -6.42
N LEU A 145 -15.12 -39.29 -5.66
CA LEU A 145 -16.53 -39.24 -5.24
C LEU A 145 -17.48 -39.09 -6.44
N GLU A 146 -17.13 -38.29 -7.45
CA GLU A 146 -17.89 -38.16 -8.70
C GLU A 146 -18.02 -39.52 -9.43
N GLN A 147 -16.94 -40.30 -9.47
CA GLN A 147 -16.96 -41.65 -10.05
C GLN A 147 -17.85 -42.60 -9.23
N GLU A 148 -17.80 -42.51 -7.91
CA GLU A 148 -18.67 -43.31 -7.04
C GLU A 148 -20.15 -42.96 -7.22
N VAL A 149 -20.51 -41.68 -7.25
CA VAL A 149 -21.87 -41.19 -7.50
C VAL A 149 -22.37 -41.67 -8.86
N LYS A 150 -21.54 -41.58 -9.90
CA LYS A 150 -21.86 -42.12 -11.22
C LYS A 150 -22.12 -43.63 -11.17
N GLY A 151 -21.27 -44.37 -10.46
CA GLY A 151 -21.45 -45.81 -10.24
C GLY A 151 -22.77 -46.15 -9.54
N ARG A 152 -23.13 -45.41 -8.48
CA ARG A 152 -24.40 -45.57 -7.77
C ARG A 152 -25.60 -45.21 -8.65
N GLY A 153 -25.53 -44.13 -9.43
CA GLY A 153 -26.57 -43.74 -10.37
C GLY A 153 -26.90 -44.85 -11.39
N THR A 154 -25.88 -45.53 -11.92
CA THR A 154 -26.12 -46.68 -12.81
C THR A 154 -26.78 -47.87 -12.12
N LYS A 155 -26.50 -48.12 -10.83
CA LYS A 155 -27.15 -49.17 -10.05
C LYS A 155 -28.62 -48.83 -9.77
N VAL A 156 -28.91 -47.58 -9.40
CA VAL A 156 -30.29 -47.10 -9.18
C VAL A 156 -31.11 -47.24 -10.45
N GLY A 157 -30.60 -46.78 -11.60
CA GLY A 157 -31.31 -46.91 -12.88
C GLY A 157 -31.61 -48.36 -13.28
N LYS A 158 -30.72 -49.32 -12.95
CA LYS A 158 -31.00 -50.76 -13.14
C LYS A 158 -32.13 -51.26 -12.23
N LEU A 159 -32.11 -50.87 -10.95
CA LEU A 159 -33.16 -51.23 -9.98
C LEU A 159 -34.52 -50.61 -10.36
N GLU A 160 -34.54 -49.36 -10.84
CA GLU A 160 -35.77 -48.72 -11.33
C GLU A 160 -36.37 -49.46 -12.52
N LEU A 161 -35.54 -49.89 -13.49
CA LEU A 161 -35.99 -50.71 -14.62
C LEU A 161 -36.55 -52.07 -14.15
N GLU A 162 -35.87 -52.74 -13.23
CA GLU A 162 -36.37 -53.99 -12.64
C GLU A 162 -37.70 -53.81 -11.89
N LEU A 163 -37.88 -52.67 -11.23
CA LEU A 163 -39.11 -52.35 -10.49
C LEU A 163 -40.28 -52.03 -11.44
N GLN A 164 -40.01 -51.26 -12.50
CA GLN A 164 -40.99 -51.01 -13.58
C GLN A 164 -41.43 -52.30 -14.31
N LEU A 165 -40.54 -53.29 -14.44
CA LEU A 165 -40.86 -54.60 -15.01
C LEU A 165 -41.71 -55.48 -14.08
N LYS A 166 -41.70 -55.22 -12.76
CA LYS A 166 -42.40 -56.04 -11.76
C LYS A 166 -43.76 -55.49 -11.33
N GLU A 167 -44.07 -54.22 -11.58
CA GLU A 167 -45.38 -53.62 -11.24
C GLU A 167 -46.09 -53.01 -12.48
N PRO A 168 -47.01 -53.74 -13.13
CA PRO A 168 -47.93 -53.14 -14.08
C PRO A 168 -49.25 -52.79 -13.38
N LEU A 169 -49.25 -51.95 -12.34
CA LEU A 169 -50.51 -51.54 -11.68
C LEU A 169 -50.31 -50.25 -10.90
N PHE A 170 -50.74 -49.13 -11.47
CA PHE A 170 -51.61 -48.10 -10.87
C PHE A 170 -51.61 -46.86 -11.78
N GLN A 171 -52.31 -46.98 -12.91
CA GLN A 171 -52.91 -45.83 -13.58
C GLN A 171 -54.14 -45.41 -12.78
N THR A 172 -54.03 -44.42 -11.91
CA THR A 172 -55.19 -43.64 -11.46
C THR A 172 -54.78 -42.23 -11.07
N TRP A 173 -55.35 -41.24 -11.81
CA TRP A 173 -55.77 -39.88 -11.43
C TRP A 173 -54.84 -38.99 -10.58
N ASP A 174 -54.63 -37.70 -10.86
CA ASP A 174 -55.70 -36.70 -10.97
C ASP A 174 -55.25 -35.38 -11.67
N ASN A 175 -56.04 -34.91 -12.63
CA ASN A 175 -55.87 -33.68 -13.41
C ASN A 175 -56.62 -32.50 -12.75
N LYS A 176 -56.18 -32.03 -11.58
CA LYS A 176 -57.00 -31.05 -10.84
C LYS A 176 -56.31 -29.98 -10.00
N TRP A 177 -55.14 -29.47 -10.41
CA TRP A 177 -54.67 -28.18 -9.88
C TRP A 177 -54.13 -27.31 -11.01
N LYS A 178 -55.05 -26.52 -11.56
CA LYS A 178 -54.78 -25.29 -12.31
C LYS A 178 -54.06 -24.29 -11.40
N ASP A 179 -53.05 -23.65 -11.96
CA ASP A 179 -52.60 -22.28 -11.71
C ASP A 179 -52.58 -21.79 -10.25
N TYR A 180 -51.42 -21.98 -9.60
CA TYR A 180 -50.91 -20.98 -8.66
C TYR A 180 -49.74 -20.26 -9.33
N ILE A 181 -50.08 -19.28 -10.18
CA ILE A 181 -49.13 -18.24 -10.59
C ILE A 181 -48.91 -17.37 -9.35
N LEU A 182 -47.84 -17.67 -8.60
CA LEU A 182 -47.32 -16.76 -7.59
C LEU A 182 -47.01 -15.44 -8.31
N LYS A 183 -47.72 -14.36 -7.94
CA LYS A 183 -47.42 -13.02 -8.42
C LYS A 183 -45.96 -12.71 -8.06
N LYS A 184 -45.11 -12.79 -9.08
CA LYS A 184 -43.76 -12.23 -9.17
C LYS A 184 -43.76 -10.87 -8.46
N TYR A 185 -43.09 -10.75 -7.32
CA TYR A 185 -42.55 -9.46 -6.91
C TYR A 185 -41.45 -9.14 -7.93
N GLN A 186 -41.85 -8.62 -9.09
CA GLN A 186 -40.96 -7.86 -9.96
C GLN A 186 -40.55 -6.65 -9.14
N VAL A 187 -39.45 -6.77 -8.41
CA VAL A 187 -38.66 -5.60 -8.03
C VAL A 187 -38.17 -5.03 -9.36
N ASP A 188 -38.93 -4.07 -9.87
CA ASP A 188 -38.73 -3.43 -11.15
C ASP A 188 -37.30 -2.88 -11.19
N SER A 189 -36.51 -3.31 -12.19
CA SER A 189 -35.15 -2.83 -12.35
C SER A 189 -35.10 -1.30 -12.43
N VAL A 190 -36.16 -0.68 -12.94
CA VAL A 190 -36.33 0.78 -13.00
C VAL A 190 -36.44 1.39 -11.60
N THR A 191 -37.02 0.67 -10.63
CA THR A 191 -37.14 1.14 -9.23
C THR A 191 -35.80 1.05 -8.50
N ILE A 192 -35.01 0.00 -8.72
CA ILE A 192 -33.63 -0.12 -8.20
C ILE A 192 -32.74 0.96 -8.85
N GLU A 193 -32.86 1.15 -10.17
CA GLU A 193 -32.06 2.12 -10.90
C GLU A 193 -32.42 3.57 -10.52
N LYS A 194 -33.70 3.86 -10.28
CA LYS A 194 -34.15 5.14 -9.71
C LYS A 194 -33.70 5.34 -8.27
N GLY A 195 -33.71 4.27 -7.45
CA GLY A 195 -33.15 4.29 -6.10
C GLY A 195 -31.67 4.65 -6.09
N ASN A 196 -30.87 3.97 -6.91
CA ASN A 196 -29.43 4.25 -7.04
C ASN A 196 -29.14 5.63 -7.64
N ARG A 197 -29.95 6.10 -8.60
CA ARG A 197 -29.83 7.47 -9.13
C ARG A 197 -30.18 8.54 -8.10
N ALA A 198 -31.19 8.28 -7.27
CA ALA A 198 -31.64 9.21 -6.24
C ALA A 198 -30.64 9.32 -5.07
N VAL A 199 -29.91 8.24 -4.77
CA VAL A 199 -28.93 8.22 -3.67
C VAL A 199 -27.51 8.60 -4.11
N HIS A 200 -27.08 8.28 -5.34
CA HIS A 200 -25.66 8.37 -5.74
C HIS A 200 -25.34 9.26 -6.96
N GLY A 201 -26.32 9.98 -7.53
CA GLY A 201 -26.09 10.86 -8.68
C GLY A 201 -25.39 10.17 -9.86
N GLY A 202 -24.38 10.80 -10.46
CA GLY A 202 -23.63 10.27 -11.61
C GLY A 202 -22.76 9.03 -11.33
N ASN A 203 -22.53 8.67 -10.07
CA ASN A 203 -21.76 7.48 -9.68
C ASN A 203 -22.62 6.20 -9.64
N GLY A 204 -23.94 6.33 -9.48
CA GLY A 204 -24.87 5.18 -9.48
C GLY A 204 -24.98 4.44 -10.82
N MET A 205 -24.45 4.99 -11.92
CA MET A 205 -24.40 4.32 -13.22
C MET A 205 -23.38 3.16 -13.27
N ALA A 206 -22.26 3.26 -12.53
CA ALA A 206 -21.25 2.20 -12.48
C ALA A 206 -21.79 0.98 -11.72
N ASP A 207 -22.50 1.22 -10.61
CA ASP A 207 -23.12 0.14 -9.84
C ASP A 207 -24.33 -0.44 -10.58
N GLY A 208 -25.14 0.42 -11.21
CA GLY A 208 -26.26 -0.02 -12.07
C GLY A 208 -25.80 -0.93 -13.22
N SER A 209 -24.65 -0.65 -13.82
CA SER A 209 -24.09 -1.49 -14.90
C SER A 209 -23.54 -2.82 -14.41
N LEU A 210 -23.03 -2.93 -13.17
CA LEU A 210 -22.73 -4.22 -12.53
C LEU A 210 -23.98 -5.07 -12.30
N PHE A 211 -25.09 -4.46 -11.88
CA PHE A 211 -26.38 -5.16 -11.76
C PHE A 211 -26.94 -5.59 -13.11
N VAL A 212 -26.74 -4.81 -14.17
CA VAL A 212 -27.16 -5.18 -15.54
C VAL A 212 -26.26 -6.28 -16.12
N LEU A 213 -24.92 -6.18 -15.97
CA LEU A 213 -23.97 -7.18 -16.46
C LEU A 213 -24.11 -8.53 -15.73
N SER A 214 -24.35 -8.52 -14.42
CA SER A 214 -24.59 -9.75 -13.64
C SER A 214 -25.96 -10.39 -13.93
N LYS A 215 -26.99 -9.60 -14.27
CA LYS A 215 -28.28 -10.11 -14.78
C LYS A 215 -28.18 -10.71 -16.17
N LEU A 216 -27.29 -10.19 -17.02
CA LEU A 216 -27.08 -10.70 -18.38
C LEU A 216 -26.20 -11.97 -18.44
N THR A 217 -25.43 -12.26 -17.40
CA THR A 217 -24.42 -13.33 -17.43
C THR A 217 -24.79 -14.61 -16.67
N ARG A 218 -25.92 -14.68 -15.95
CA ARG A 218 -26.25 -15.91 -15.19
C ARG A 218 -27.73 -16.33 -15.22
N GLN A 219 -27.93 -17.65 -15.42
CA GLN A 219 -29.23 -18.35 -15.54
C GLN A 219 -30.07 -18.47 -14.24
N TRP A 220 -29.70 -17.82 -13.13
CA TRP A 220 -30.44 -17.93 -11.85
C TRP A 220 -31.78 -17.19 -11.84
N ALA A 221 -32.04 -16.30 -12.80
CA ALA A 221 -33.30 -15.54 -12.87
C ALA A 221 -34.51 -16.37 -13.36
N THR A 222 -34.34 -17.66 -13.68
CA THR A 222 -35.41 -18.52 -14.24
C THR A 222 -35.48 -19.95 -13.67
N LYS A 223 -34.82 -20.27 -12.56
CA LYS A 223 -35.00 -21.58 -11.92
C LYS A 223 -35.82 -21.44 -10.64
N ASP A 224 -37.10 -21.76 -10.78
CA ASP A 224 -38.07 -21.86 -9.69
C ASP A 224 -37.62 -22.94 -8.69
N VAL A 225 -37.42 -22.55 -7.44
CA VAL A 225 -37.29 -23.49 -6.31
C VAL A 225 -38.70 -23.76 -5.78
N ASP A 226 -39.18 -24.97 -6.02
CA ASP A 226 -40.50 -25.46 -5.64
C ASP A 226 -40.57 -25.68 -4.11
N LEU A 227 -40.74 -24.60 -3.34
CA LEU A 227 -40.98 -24.70 -1.90
C LEU A 227 -42.44 -25.10 -1.64
N ARG A 228 -42.68 -26.41 -1.53
CA ARG A 228 -43.97 -26.91 -1.02
C ARG A 228 -44.13 -26.54 0.46
N PRO A 229 -45.25 -25.93 0.87
CA PRO A 229 -45.51 -25.66 2.28
C PRO A 229 -45.81 -26.96 3.02
N VAL A 230 -44.98 -27.28 4.02
CA VAL A 230 -45.25 -28.33 5.01
C VAL A 230 -46.47 -27.88 5.83
N LYS A 231 -47.62 -28.52 5.61
CA LYS A 231 -48.83 -28.29 6.41
C LYS A 231 -48.58 -28.75 7.86
N PRO A 232 -48.95 -27.95 8.88
CA PRO A 232 -48.89 -28.40 10.27
C PRO A 232 -49.95 -29.49 10.52
N ASN A 233 -49.53 -30.58 11.15
CA ASN A 233 -50.34 -31.75 11.47
C ASN A 233 -51.26 -31.43 12.68
N PRO A 234 -52.60 -31.42 12.55
CA PRO A 234 -53.52 -31.02 13.62
C PRO A 234 -54.01 -32.20 14.48
N ALA A 235 -53.18 -33.24 14.68
CA ALA A 235 -53.53 -34.41 15.48
C ALA A 235 -52.43 -34.74 16.50
N ALA A 236 -52.30 -33.92 17.54
CA ALA A 236 -51.53 -34.27 18.74
C ALA A 236 -52.10 -33.56 19.98
N THR A 237 -53.33 -33.92 20.35
CA THR A 237 -53.89 -33.60 21.66
C THR A 237 -53.92 -34.84 22.55
N HIS A 238 -53.40 -34.66 23.77
CA HIS A 238 -53.56 -35.46 25.01
C HIS A 238 -52.72 -36.72 25.24
N ARG A 239 -51.74 -36.61 26.17
CA ARG A 239 -51.82 -37.18 27.54
C ARG A 239 -50.57 -36.88 28.41
N ARG A 240 -50.82 -36.37 29.63
CA ARG A 240 -50.16 -36.54 30.97
C ARG A 240 -48.89 -37.41 31.02
N LYS A 241 -47.82 -37.17 31.79
CA LYS A 241 -47.60 -36.66 33.18
C LYS A 241 -46.07 -36.44 33.38
N PRO A 242 -45.61 -35.75 34.45
CA PRO A 242 -44.19 -35.59 34.78
C PRO A 242 -43.73 -36.66 35.80
N LEU A 243 -42.48 -37.15 35.69
CA LEU A 243 -41.56 -37.35 36.83
C LEU A 243 -40.22 -37.97 36.38
N ALA A 244 -39.16 -37.47 37.03
CA ALA A 244 -37.96 -38.18 37.48
C ALA A 244 -36.86 -38.58 36.46
N THR A 245 -35.71 -37.91 36.64
CA THR A 245 -34.35 -38.49 36.75
C THR A 245 -34.01 -39.73 35.94
N GLU A 246 -33.08 -39.61 35.00
CA GLU A 246 -31.67 -40.01 35.17
C GLU A 246 -30.89 -39.83 33.86
N PHE A 247 -29.66 -39.34 34.01
CA PHE A 247 -28.62 -39.38 32.99
C PHE A 247 -28.31 -40.84 32.67
N ASP A 248 -28.44 -41.26 31.41
CA ASP A 248 -27.55 -42.31 30.91
C ASP A 248 -27.21 -42.12 29.43
N VAL A 249 -25.94 -42.39 29.18
CA VAL A 249 -25.18 -42.21 27.95
C VAL A 249 -25.30 -43.50 27.15
N LYS A 250 -25.89 -43.45 25.95
CA LYS A 250 -25.33 -44.10 24.73
C LYS A 250 -26.25 -44.01 23.51
N SER A 251 -25.60 -43.60 22.41
CA SER A 251 -25.84 -43.96 21.01
C SER A 251 -27.26 -43.89 20.45
N SER A 252 -27.49 -42.91 19.58
CA SER A 252 -28.33 -43.12 18.42
C SER A 252 -27.82 -42.28 17.26
N GLY A 253 -27.33 -42.96 16.24
CA GLY A 253 -26.96 -42.35 14.98
C GLY A 253 -28.21 -41.93 14.24
N TYR A 254 -28.29 -40.64 13.92
CA TYR A 254 -29.10 -40.14 12.82
C TYR A 254 -28.19 -39.33 11.91
N GLY A 255 -28.01 -39.84 10.70
CA GLY A 255 -27.45 -39.07 9.61
C GLY A 255 -28.33 -37.86 9.36
N VAL A 256 -27.74 -36.68 9.50
CA VAL A 256 -28.29 -35.44 8.98
C VAL A 256 -27.53 -35.17 7.69
N GLY A 257 -28.21 -35.45 6.58
CA GLY A 257 -27.80 -34.94 5.28
C GLY A 257 -28.04 -33.44 5.26
N ASP A 258 -27.00 -32.67 5.57
CA ASP A 258 -26.94 -31.26 5.21
C ASP A 258 -26.08 -31.13 3.97
N SER A 259 -26.68 -31.47 2.82
CA SER A 259 -26.32 -30.81 1.57
C SER A 259 -26.89 -29.40 1.64
N SER A 260 -26.23 -28.52 2.42
CA SER A 260 -26.45 -27.09 2.30
C SER A 260 -25.98 -26.70 0.90
N GLU A 261 -26.92 -26.65 -0.04
CA GLU A 261 -26.74 -25.88 -1.27
C GLU A 261 -26.31 -24.48 -0.81
N GLN A 262 -25.01 -24.19 -0.90
CA GLN A 262 -24.51 -22.84 -0.66
C GLN A 262 -25.16 -21.97 -1.72
N GLU A 263 -26.21 -21.25 -1.31
CA GLU A 263 -26.85 -20.25 -2.15
C GLU A 263 -25.74 -19.35 -2.73
N PRO A 264 -25.74 -19.14 -4.05
CA PRO A 264 -24.71 -18.32 -4.68
C PRO A 264 -24.73 -16.93 -4.02
N PRO A 265 -23.55 -16.38 -3.67
CA PRO A 265 -23.46 -15.16 -2.89
C PRO A 265 -24.21 -14.03 -3.58
N ASN A 266 -25.04 -13.34 -2.81
CA ASN A 266 -25.80 -12.18 -3.25
C ASN A 266 -24.81 -11.09 -3.72
N ILE A 267 -24.92 -10.62 -4.96
CA ILE A 267 -24.01 -9.62 -5.55
C ILE A 267 -23.93 -8.34 -4.69
N PHE A 268 -25.02 -7.99 -4.02
CA PHE A 268 -25.02 -6.87 -3.07
C PHE A 268 -24.09 -7.16 -1.90
N GLU A 269 -24.15 -8.37 -1.32
CA GLU A 269 -23.25 -8.77 -0.23
C GLU A 269 -21.80 -8.89 -0.70
N GLU A 270 -21.55 -9.29 -1.95
CA GLU A 270 -20.20 -9.34 -2.52
C GLU A 270 -19.58 -7.94 -2.69
N LEU A 271 -20.38 -6.96 -3.14
CA LEU A 271 -19.89 -5.61 -3.40
C LEU A 271 -19.80 -4.77 -2.12
N TYR A 272 -20.82 -4.83 -1.28
CA TYR A 272 -20.99 -4.00 -0.09
C TYR A 272 -20.53 -4.67 1.20
N HIS A 273 -20.31 -5.99 1.23
CA HIS A 273 -20.02 -6.79 2.44
C HIS A 273 -21.12 -6.76 3.52
N TYR A 274 -22.30 -6.25 3.19
CA TYR A 274 -23.44 -6.16 4.10
C TYR A 274 -24.70 -6.70 3.46
N ARG A 275 -25.58 -7.28 4.28
CA ARG A 275 -26.94 -7.62 3.84
C ARG A 275 -27.72 -6.33 3.54
N PRO A 276 -28.60 -6.30 2.52
CA PRO A 276 -29.41 -5.12 2.22
C PRO A 276 -30.21 -4.59 3.43
N THR A 277 -30.72 -5.49 4.26
CA THR A 277 -31.48 -5.14 5.47
C THR A 277 -30.63 -4.43 6.52
N VAL A 278 -29.36 -4.83 6.67
CA VAL A 278 -28.42 -4.20 7.61
C VAL A 278 -27.98 -2.86 7.05
N TYR A 279 -27.62 -2.81 5.77
CA TYR A 279 -27.22 -1.59 5.07
C TYR A 279 -28.28 -0.49 5.23
N ALA A 280 -29.56 -0.78 4.97
CA ALA A 280 -30.64 0.20 5.09
C ALA A 280 -30.80 0.83 6.50
N THR A 281 -30.23 0.23 7.54
CA THR A 281 -30.32 0.71 8.92
C THR A 281 -29.07 1.44 9.42
N MET A 282 -28.04 1.61 8.59
CA MET A 282 -26.80 2.27 9.00
C MET A 282 -26.90 3.80 9.05
N PRO A 283 -26.01 4.49 9.79
CA PRO A 283 -25.89 5.95 9.74
C PRO A 283 -25.55 6.46 8.34
N THR A 284 -25.98 7.68 8.03
CA THR A 284 -25.87 8.27 6.70
C THR A 284 -24.42 8.36 6.25
N LYS A 285 -23.52 8.78 7.14
CA LYS A 285 -22.09 8.93 6.81
C LYS A 285 -21.39 7.61 6.57
N LEU A 286 -21.85 6.53 7.21
CA LEU A 286 -21.31 5.20 6.98
C LEU A 286 -21.74 4.69 5.60
N LEU A 287 -23.00 4.92 5.22
CA LEU A 287 -23.51 4.58 3.89
C LEU A 287 -22.69 5.24 2.79
N GLU A 288 -22.47 6.56 2.90
CA GLU A 288 -21.66 7.32 1.93
C GLU A 288 -20.25 6.73 1.75
N VAL A 289 -19.63 6.27 2.83
CA VAL A 289 -18.28 5.67 2.82
C VAL A 289 -18.29 4.28 2.20
N ILE A 290 -19.29 3.45 2.51
CA ILE A 290 -19.44 2.13 1.90
C ILE A 290 -19.68 2.27 0.39
N ASP A 291 -20.46 3.26 -0.05
CA ASP A 291 -20.70 3.53 -1.47
C ASP A 291 -19.43 3.93 -2.21
N CYS A 292 -18.60 4.75 -1.57
CA CYS A 292 -17.29 5.11 -2.11
C CYS A 292 -16.39 3.87 -2.21
N GLU A 293 -16.40 3.00 -1.19
CA GLU A 293 -15.64 1.74 -1.20
C GLU A 293 -16.10 0.82 -2.35
N ALA A 294 -17.41 0.65 -2.50
CA ALA A 294 -18.02 -0.11 -3.58
C ALA A 294 -17.59 0.45 -4.95
N THR A 295 -17.66 1.77 -5.13
CA THR A 295 -17.18 2.44 -6.36
C THR A 295 -15.71 2.11 -6.65
N ILE A 296 -14.82 2.22 -5.66
CA ILE A 296 -13.39 1.92 -5.80
C ILE A 296 -13.17 0.44 -6.18
N LYS A 297 -13.91 -0.49 -5.57
CA LYS A 297 -13.86 -1.93 -5.89
C LYS A 297 -14.37 -2.22 -7.30
N THR A 298 -15.53 -1.68 -7.67
CA THR A 298 -16.12 -1.80 -9.01
C THR A 298 -15.14 -1.35 -10.07
N LEU A 299 -14.55 -0.16 -9.88
CA LEU A 299 -13.55 0.35 -10.80
C LEU A 299 -12.36 -0.62 -10.87
N LYS A 300 -11.86 -1.15 -9.74
CA LYS A 300 -10.74 -2.11 -9.73
C LYS A 300 -11.03 -3.34 -10.60
N SER A 301 -12.22 -3.91 -10.47
CA SER A 301 -12.64 -5.08 -11.23
C SER A 301 -12.76 -4.79 -12.72
N LEU A 302 -13.23 -3.59 -13.10
CA LEU A 302 -13.44 -3.22 -14.50
C LEU A 302 -12.15 -2.99 -15.30
N ASN A 303 -11.06 -2.54 -14.68
CA ASN A 303 -9.84 -2.19 -15.42
C ASN A 303 -8.63 -3.09 -15.10
N GLU A 304 -8.88 -4.38 -14.83
CA GLU A 304 -7.96 -5.53 -14.85
C GLU A 304 -6.45 -5.18 -14.82
N GLY A 305 -5.95 -4.60 -13.73
CA GLY A 305 -4.51 -4.42 -13.52
C GLY A 305 -3.83 -3.23 -14.20
N LEU A 306 -4.58 -2.25 -14.72
CA LEU A 306 -3.96 -0.99 -15.16
C LEU A 306 -3.47 -0.19 -13.93
N ASP A 307 -2.17 0.16 -13.93
CA ASP A 307 -1.54 1.01 -12.91
C ASP A 307 -2.34 2.30 -12.70
N ARG A 308 -2.91 2.40 -11.49
CA ARG A 308 -3.72 3.52 -11.02
C ARG A 308 -2.91 4.35 -10.04
N PRO A 309 -3.40 5.54 -9.66
CA PRO A 309 -2.97 6.19 -8.42
C PRO A 309 -3.14 5.24 -7.22
N LEU A 310 -2.09 4.45 -6.94
CA LEU A 310 -2.06 3.50 -5.82
C LEU A 310 -2.16 4.25 -4.49
N VAL A 311 -1.63 5.47 -4.44
CA VAL A 311 -1.55 6.29 -3.24
C VAL A 311 -2.93 6.80 -2.82
N GLU A 312 -3.69 7.41 -3.71
CA GLU A 312 -5.02 7.97 -3.44
C GLU A 312 -6.01 6.88 -3.06
N LYS A 313 -5.92 5.73 -3.73
CA LYS A 313 -6.70 4.54 -3.38
C LYS A 313 -6.36 4.04 -1.98
N GLN A 314 -5.07 3.90 -1.67
CA GLN A 314 -4.63 3.44 -0.36
C GLN A 314 -5.11 4.40 0.74
N GLN A 315 -4.96 5.71 0.52
CA GLN A 315 -5.47 6.73 1.44
C GLN A 315 -6.99 6.66 1.61
N ALA A 316 -7.75 6.40 0.55
CA ALA A 316 -9.20 6.28 0.64
C ALA A 316 -9.58 5.08 1.52
N LEU A 317 -8.95 3.91 1.27
CA LEU A 317 -9.19 2.68 2.04
C LEU A 317 -8.79 2.82 3.52
N GLU A 318 -7.70 3.53 3.82
CA GLU A 318 -7.30 3.83 5.20
C GLU A 318 -8.34 4.69 5.92
N ASN A 319 -8.85 5.74 5.26
CA ASN A 319 -9.90 6.58 5.85
C ASN A 319 -11.22 5.80 6.02
N ILE A 320 -11.59 4.95 5.05
CA ILE A 320 -12.74 4.05 5.16
C ILE A 320 -12.60 3.15 6.39
N SER A 321 -11.45 2.48 6.56
CA SER A 321 -11.20 1.59 7.70
C SER A 321 -11.36 2.31 9.04
N ILE A 322 -10.84 3.54 9.16
CA ILE A 322 -10.95 4.33 10.38
C ILE A 322 -12.40 4.72 10.67
N VAL A 323 -13.19 5.08 9.65
CA VAL A 323 -14.61 5.42 9.81
C VAL A 323 -15.41 4.18 10.24
N VAL A 324 -15.15 3.02 9.65
CA VAL A 324 -15.78 1.75 10.03
C VAL A 324 -15.42 1.36 11.47
N GLU A 325 -14.15 1.51 11.88
CA GLU A 325 -13.74 1.27 13.27
C GLU A 325 -14.40 2.22 14.27
N LYS A 326 -14.60 3.49 13.88
CA LYS A 326 -15.32 4.46 14.71
C LYS A 326 -16.79 4.10 14.87
N TYR A 327 -17.43 3.56 13.84
CA TYR A 327 -18.82 3.14 13.91
C TYR A 327 -19.05 2.07 14.98
N LEU A 328 -18.06 1.20 15.22
CA LEU A 328 -18.13 0.20 16.28
C LEU A 328 -17.96 0.78 17.70
N LYS A 329 -17.44 2.01 17.82
CA LYS A 329 -17.09 2.65 19.11
C LYS A 329 -18.06 3.75 19.52
N LEU A 330 -18.71 4.40 18.55
CA LEU A 330 -19.61 5.53 18.80
C LEU A 330 -21.07 5.07 18.79
N PRO A 331 -21.94 5.70 19.61
CA PRO A 331 -23.38 5.51 19.47
C PRO A 331 -23.86 6.05 18.12
N LYS A 332 -24.95 5.48 17.62
CA LYS A 332 -25.45 5.72 16.26
C LYS A 332 -25.84 7.18 16.05
N GLU A 333 -26.35 7.82 17.10
CA GLU A 333 -26.85 9.19 17.13
C GLU A 333 -25.71 10.21 16.96
N ASP A 334 -24.54 9.92 17.54
CA ASP A 334 -23.40 10.83 17.51
C ASP A 334 -22.54 10.66 16.26
N PHE A 335 -22.60 9.47 15.63
CA PHE A 335 -21.72 9.11 14.52
C PHE A 335 -21.78 10.08 13.34
N ASP A 336 -22.99 10.46 12.91
CA ASP A 336 -23.17 11.37 11.75
C ASP A 336 -22.76 12.82 12.07
N THR A 337 -22.59 13.16 13.36
CA THR A 337 -22.20 14.49 13.84
C THR A 337 -20.74 14.60 14.28
N ASP A 338 -20.02 13.47 14.39
CA ASP A 338 -18.61 13.46 14.81
C ASP A 338 -17.76 14.23 13.77
N PRO A 339 -17.03 15.29 14.19
CA PRO A 339 -16.32 16.15 13.25
C PRO A 339 -15.19 15.42 12.52
N ASP A 340 -14.59 14.39 13.12
CA ASP A 340 -13.55 13.61 12.47
C ASP A 340 -14.15 12.57 11.50
N VAL A 341 -15.33 12.00 11.78
CA VAL A 341 -16.10 11.20 10.81
C VAL A 341 -16.44 12.05 9.59
N ILE A 342 -17.03 13.23 9.78
CA ILE A 342 -17.40 14.13 8.68
C ILE A 342 -16.18 14.46 7.82
N ARG A 343 -15.09 14.91 8.45
CA ARG A 343 -13.84 15.26 7.75
C ARG A 343 -13.28 14.09 6.93
N ARG A 344 -13.34 12.87 7.48
CA ARG A 344 -12.84 11.67 6.78
C ARG A 344 -13.75 11.23 5.66
N VAL A 345 -15.06 11.31 5.85
CA VAL A 345 -16.05 11.01 4.80
C VAL A 345 -15.86 11.96 3.62
N ASP A 346 -15.72 13.27 3.88
CA ASP A 346 -15.47 14.26 2.82
C ASP A 346 -14.14 13.96 2.11
N ARG A 347 -13.08 13.62 2.86
CA ARG A 347 -11.81 13.22 2.27
C ARG A 347 -11.92 11.97 1.40
N VAL A 348 -12.70 10.98 1.81
CA VAL A 348 -12.95 9.76 1.03
C VAL A 348 -13.70 10.09 -0.26
N LYS A 349 -14.68 10.98 -0.22
CA LYS A 349 -15.39 11.46 -1.41
C LYS A 349 -14.45 12.14 -2.40
N ASP A 350 -13.61 13.08 -1.92
CA ASP A 350 -12.63 13.77 -2.77
C ASP A 350 -11.66 12.79 -3.45
N LEU A 351 -11.11 11.84 -2.68
CA LEU A 351 -10.20 10.82 -3.20
C LEU A 351 -10.90 9.92 -4.23
N THR A 352 -12.14 9.53 -3.96
CA THR A 352 -12.95 8.69 -4.87
C THR A 352 -13.24 9.42 -6.17
N GLU A 353 -13.59 10.71 -6.11
CA GLU A 353 -13.79 11.53 -7.30
C GLU A 353 -12.51 11.64 -8.13
N MET A 354 -11.35 11.87 -7.50
CA MET A 354 -10.07 11.89 -8.20
C MET A 354 -9.77 10.55 -8.90
N ILE A 355 -10.04 9.42 -8.24
CA ILE A 355 -9.88 8.09 -8.82
C ILE A 355 -10.79 7.92 -10.04
N VAL A 356 -12.07 8.30 -9.94
CA VAL A 356 -13.05 8.23 -11.03
C VAL A 356 -12.62 9.11 -12.22
N ILE A 357 -12.19 10.34 -11.98
CA ILE A 357 -11.73 11.27 -13.03
C ILE A 357 -10.50 10.70 -13.74
N TYR A 358 -9.53 10.18 -12.99
CA TYR A 358 -8.34 9.57 -13.55
C TYR A 358 -8.71 8.39 -14.46
N ASP A 359 -9.62 7.53 -13.99
CA ASP A 359 -10.06 6.35 -14.71
C ASP A 359 -10.78 6.72 -16.02
N ARG A 360 -11.69 7.70 -15.97
CA ARG A 360 -12.37 8.26 -17.16
C ARG A 360 -11.39 8.83 -18.18
N LYS A 361 -10.36 9.56 -17.74
CA LYS A 361 -9.34 10.13 -18.63
C LYS A 361 -8.51 9.05 -19.32
N LYS A 362 -8.27 7.92 -18.65
CA LYS A 362 -7.48 6.81 -19.20
C LYS A 362 -8.29 5.94 -20.17
N SER A 363 -9.54 5.63 -19.82
CA SER A 363 -10.44 4.86 -20.69
C SER A 363 -10.78 5.60 -21.99
N GLY A 364 -10.96 6.93 -21.95
CA GLY A 364 -11.21 7.73 -23.16
C GLY A 364 -10.05 7.73 -24.17
N LYS A 365 -8.80 7.66 -23.71
CA LYS A 365 -7.62 7.58 -24.59
C LYS A 365 -7.48 6.22 -25.30
N ALA A 366 -7.98 5.14 -24.68
CA ALA A 366 -7.95 3.82 -25.28
C ALA A 366 -8.95 3.67 -26.46
N SER A 367 -10.03 4.46 -26.47
CA SER A 367 -11.02 4.44 -27.55
C SER A 367 -10.66 5.30 -28.77
N GLU A 368 -9.86 6.36 -28.64
CA GLU A 368 -9.49 7.23 -29.77
C GLU A 368 -8.50 6.57 -30.75
N GLY A 369 -7.79 5.52 -30.34
CA GLY A 369 -6.85 4.76 -31.19
C GLY A 369 -7.49 3.68 -32.07
N ARG A 370 -8.78 3.36 -31.88
CA ARG A 370 -9.51 2.42 -32.73
C ARG A 370 -10.43 3.17 -33.68
N ARG A 371 -9.85 3.81 -34.70
CA ARG A 371 -10.64 4.12 -35.90
C ARG A 371 -10.90 2.79 -36.62
N PRO A 372 -12.15 2.44 -36.94
CA PRO A 372 -12.43 1.30 -37.80
C PRO A 372 -11.87 1.62 -39.18
N SER A 373 -10.94 0.78 -39.64
CA SER A 373 -10.46 0.74 -41.02
C SER A 373 -11.47 0.04 -41.92
#